data_AF-A0AAV3ZA94-F1
#
_entry.id   AF-A0AAV3ZA94-F1
#
_cell.length_a   1.000
_cell.length_b   1.000
_cell.length_c   1.000
_cell.angle_alpha   90.00
_cell.angle_beta   90.00
_cell.angle_gamma   90.00
#
_symmetry.space_group_name_H-M   'P 1'
#
loop_
_entity.id
_entity.type
_entity.pdbx_description
1 polymer ?
#
loop_
_entity_poly.entity_id
_entity_poly.type
_entity_poly.pdbx_seq_one_letter_code
_entity_poly.pdbx_strand_id
1 'polypeptide(L)'
;MATPMSGTFDVWLTEKLTSVSPDIDTDVFVGYIIGILDENIDEDTEESISELMSGVVEADVASEVTKDILHQWNATKDDRNVAKEEEDIGDKLSEMLGKQNLATLTEKKLTKEEAERKAAILAQYSQVSDGEETDEDEETAPVTVPAHITPAQEHHHQPPNQHPPSRTAGTGGVKPKVEVLDPLLVRNVNKEEVHRAEREKREKAKEDGEKKKEKDRLDRQAQKQKQQERKDQEKKRTQKGEKRR
;
A
#
# COMPACT_ATOMS: atom_id res chain seq x y z
N MET A 1 -11.66 11.45 24.87
CA MET A 1 -12.59 11.46 23.72
C MET A 1 -13.10 10.04 23.61
N ALA A 2 -14.40 9.80 23.76
CA ALA A 2 -14.92 8.43 23.68
C ALA A 2 -14.86 7.92 22.23
N THR A 3 -14.25 6.76 22.03
CA THR A 3 -14.40 5.96 20.81
C THR A 3 -15.77 5.29 20.80
N PRO A 4 -16.47 5.19 19.66
CA PRO A 4 -17.73 4.48 19.61
C PRO A 4 -17.51 2.98 19.87
N MET A 5 -18.19 2.43 20.88
CA MET A 5 -18.21 0.99 21.15
C MET A 5 -19.04 0.28 20.07
N SER A 6 -18.38 -0.09 18.98
CA SER A 6 -19.01 -0.54 17.73
C SER A 6 -19.14 -2.05 17.57
N GLY A 7 -19.09 -2.82 18.66
CA GLY A 7 -19.32 -4.27 18.66
C GLY A 7 -20.32 -4.71 19.72
N THR A 8 -20.96 -5.86 19.47
CA THR A 8 -22.00 -6.45 20.34
C THR A 8 -21.47 -6.87 21.71
N PHE A 9 -20.23 -7.36 21.76
CA PHE A 9 -19.53 -7.71 23.00
C PHE A 9 -19.17 -6.46 23.82
N ASP A 10 -18.77 -5.36 23.20
CA ASP A 10 -18.33 -4.12 23.85
C ASP A 10 -19.47 -3.52 24.70
N VAL A 11 -20.68 -3.48 24.13
CA VAL A 11 -21.90 -3.04 24.81
C VAL A 11 -22.26 -3.97 25.97
N TRP A 12 -22.18 -5.30 25.75
CA TRP A 12 -22.42 -6.29 26.81
C TRP A 12 -21.41 -6.17 27.96
N LEU A 13 -20.12 -5.98 27.66
CA LEU A 13 -19.07 -5.87 28.68
C LEU A 13 -19.27 -4.60 29.53
N THR A 14 -19.65 -3.50 28.88
CA THR A 14 -20.02 -2.24 29.54
C THR A 14 -21.20 -2.42 30.49
N GLU A 15 -22.28 -3.08 30.03
CA GLU A 15 -23.45 -3.38 30.86
C GLU A 15 -23.10 -4.33 32.03
N LYS A 16 -22.32 -5.38 31.75
CA LYS A 16 -21.86 -6.37 32.74
C LYS A 16 -21.02 -5.73 33.84
N LEU A 17 -20.04 -4.89 33.51
CA LEU A 17 -19.22 -4.17 34.49
C LEU A 17 -20.05 -3.17 35.30
N THR A 18 -20.89 -2.37 34.62
CA THR A 18 -21.80 -1.40 35.29
C THR A 18 -22.76 -2.09 36.26
N SER A 19 -23.25 -3.29 35.92
CA SER A 19 -24.13 -4.10 36.77
C SER A 19 -23.42 -4.77 37.96
N VAL A 20 -22.09 -4.87 37.92
CA VAL A 20 -21.28 -5.41 39.03
C VAL A 20 -20.91 -4.31 40.01
N SER A 21 -20.36 -3.20 39.51
CA SER A 21 -20.07 -2.01 40.29
C SER A 21 -20.23 -0.75 39.41
N PRO A 22 -21.16 0.18 39.72
CA PRO A 22 -21.40 1.38 38.91
C PRO A 22 -20.26 2.41 38.99
N ASP A 23 -19.30 2.21 39.88
CA ASP A 23 -18.11 3.05 40.06
C ASP A 23 -16.91 2.62 39.19
N ILE A 24 -17.04 1.56 38.38
CA ILE A 24 -16.01 1.14 37.41
C ILE A 24 -15.97 2.12 36.23
N ASP A 25 -14.76 2.59 35.87
CA ASP A 25 -14.53 3.33 34.62
C ASP A 25 -14.63 2.36 33.43
N THR A 26 -15.84 2.20 32.88
CA THR A 26 -16.09 1.24 31.80
C THR A 26 -15.29 1.56 30.53
N ASP A 27 -15.07 2.83 30.19
CA ASP A 27 -14.30 3.20 28.99
C ASP A 27 -12.86 2.69 29.08
N VAL A 28 -12.22 2.79 30.26
CA VAL A 28 -10.86 2.28 30.50
C VAL A 28 -10.84 0.76 30.61
N PHE A 29 -11.73 0.17 31.41
CA PHE A 29 -11.69 -1.28 31.69
C PHE A 29 -12.14 -2.13 30.49
N VAL A 30 -13.17 -1.70 29.73
CA VAL A 30 -13.60 -2.38 28.49
C VAL A 30 -12.45 -2.39 27.48
N GLY A 31 -11.78 -1.25 27.26
CA GLY A 31 -10.66 -1.15 26.33
C GLY A 31 -9.47 -2.04 26.71
N TYR A 32 -9.11 -2.09 27.99
CA TYR A 32 -8.00 -2.92 28.48
C TYR A 32 -8.32 -4.43 28.43
N ILE A 33 -9.53 -4.82 28.85
CA ILE A 33 -9.99 -6.22 28.78
C ILE A 33 -10.06 -6.71 27.34
N ILE A 34 -10.59 -5.89 26.40
CA ILE A 34 -10.59 -6.24 24.97
C ILE A 34 -9.17 -6.36 24.43
N GLY A 35 -8.25 -5.49 24.85
CA GLY A 35 -6.83 -5.58 24.48
C GLY A 35 -6.21 -6.94 24.85
N ILE A 36 -6.35 -7.37 26.10
CA ILE A 36 -5.90 -8.71 26.56
C ILE A 36 -6.55 -9.81 25.71
N LEU A 37 -7.87 -9.73 25.50
CA LEU A 37 -8.64 -10.78 24.83
C LEU A 37 -8.36 -10.92 23.32
N ASP A 38 -7.86 -9.86 22.67
CA ASP A 38 -7.33 -9.87 21.30
C ASP A 38 -5.84 -10.28 21.23
N GLU A 39 -5.02 -10.04 22.25
CA GLU A 39 -3.58 -10.37 22.30
C GLU A 39 -3.27 -11.87 22.56
N ASN A 40 -4.02 -12.77 21.90
CA ASN A 40 -4.01 -14.24 22.00
C ASN A 40 -4.51 -14.78 23.35
N ILE A 41 -5.72 -15.37 23.35
CA ILE A 41 -6.19 -16.15 24.51
C ILE A 41 -5.24 -17.33 24.75
N ASP A 42 -4.70 -17.37 25.96
CA ASP A 42 -3.87 -18.43 26.54
C ASP A 42 -4.38 -18.81 27.95
N GLU A 43 -3.59 -19.57 28.71
CA GLU A 43 -3.95 -19.98 30.08
C GLU A 43 -3.78 -18.81 31.08
N ASP A 44 -2.87 -17.87 30.82
CA ASP A 44 -2.57 -16.70 31.66
C ASP A 44 -3.62 -15.57 31.50
N THR A 45 -4.44 -15.64 30.45
CA THR A 45 -5.52 -14.68 30.13
C THR A 45 -6.60 -14.62 31.23
N GLU A 46 -6.97 -15.76 31.84
CA GLU A 46 -7.95 -15.78 32.95
C GLU A 46 -7.35 -15.12 34.21
N GLU A 47 -6.10 -15.42 34.54
CA GLU A 47 -5.42 -14.84 35.70
C GLU A 47 -5.22 -13.32 35.53
N SER A 48 -4.83 -12.87 34.32
CA SER A 48 -4.62 -11.45 34.00
C SER A 48 -5.88 -10.60 34.14
N ILE A 49 -7.03 -11.09 33.66
CA ILE A 49 -8.32 -10.38 33.80
C ILE A 49 -8.83 -10.48 35.24
N SER A 50 -8.60 -11.60 35.93
CA SER A 50 -8.99 -11.77 37.34
C SER A 50 -8.17 -10.89 38.28
N GLU A 51 -6.87 -10.66 38.02
CA GLU A 51 -6.04 -9.72 38.80
C GLU A 51 -6.55 -8.28 38.63
N LEU A 52 -6.77 -7.85 37.38
CA LEU A 52 -7.37 -6.55 37.07
C LEU A 52 -8.70 -6.34 37.81
N MET A 53 -9.61 -7.31 37.71
CA MET A 53 -10.95 -7.20 38.32
C MET A 53 -10.88 -7.25 39.85
N SER A 54 -9.97 -8.02 40.44
CA SER A 54 -9.74 -8.05 41.88
C SER A 54 -9.15 -6.74 42.43
N GLY A 55 -8.66 -5.84 41.57
CA GLY A 55 -8.24 -4.49 41.96
C GLY A 55 -9.39 -3.51 42.22
N VAL A 56 -10.63 -3.83 41.79
CA VAL A 56 -11.81 -2.94 41.89
C VAL A 56 -13.03 -3.64 42.49
N VAL A 57 -13.10 -4.96 42.45
CA VAL A 57 -14.22 -5.80 42.93
C VAL A 57 -13.68 -6.90 43.85
N GLU A 58 -14.51 -7.40 44.77
CA GLU A 58 -14.14 -8.53 45.64
C GLU A 58 -13.72 -9.77 44.83
N ALA A 59 -12.69 -10.49 45.28
CA ALA A 59 -12.00 -11.51 44.49
C ALA A 59 -12.90 -12.66 43.99
N ASP A 60 -13.90 -13.07 44.78
CA ASP A 60 -14.88 -14.09 44.38
C ASP A 60 -15.70 -13.61 43.17
N VAL A 61 -16.23 -12.39 43.23
CA VAL A 61 -16.99 -11.75 42.14
C VAL A 61 -16.09 -11.45 40.94
N ALA A 62 -14.84 -11.04 41.16
CA ALA A 62 -13.86 -10.86 40.10
C ALA A 62 -13.62 -12.17 39.30
N SER A 63 -13.57 -13.32 39.98
CA SER A 63 -13.41 -14.62 39.34
C SER A 63 -14.66 -15.06 38.56
N GLU A 64 -15.87 -14.80 39.08
CA GLU A 64 -17.13 -15.05 38.36
C GLU A 64 -17.26 -14.17 37.11
N VAL A 65 -17.02 -12.86 37.26
CA VAL A 65 -17.07 -11.89 36.16
C VAL A 65 -16.06 -12.24 35.06
N THR A 66 -14.84 -12.65 35.43
CA THR A 66 -13.81 -13.06 34.47
C THR A 66 -14.23 -14.28 33.65
N LYS A 67 -14.89 -15.26 34.27
CA LYS A 67 -15.42 -16.45 33.58
C LYS A 67 -16.59 -16.11 32.65
N ASP A 68 -17.49 -15.23 33.05
CA ASP A 68 -18.56 -14.72 32.19
C ASP A 68 -17.99 -13.96 30.98
N ILE A 69 -16.94 -13.15 31.19
CA ILE A 69 -16.23 -12.41 30.13
C ILE A 69 -15.64 -13.38 29.11
N LEU A 70 -14.90 -14.41 29.56
CA LEU A 70 -14.32 -15.41 28.67
C LEU A 70 -15.39 -16.25 27.96
N HIS A 71 -16.48 -16.60 28.63
CA HIS A 71 -17.59 -17.33 28.02
C HIS A 71 -18.26 -16.49 26.91
N GLN A 72 -18.60 -15.22 27.20
CA GLN A 72 -19.23 -14.34 26.21
C GLN A 72 -18.27 -13.98 25.06
N TRP A 73 -16.98 -13.79 25.34
CA TRP A 73 -15.97 -13.53 24.32
C TRP A 73 -15.85 -14.72 23.36
N ASN A 74 -15.79 -15.95 23.88
CA ASN A 74 -15.79 -17.16 23.04
C ASN A 74 -17.12 -17.34 22.28
N ALA A 75 -18.27 -17.08 22.91
CA ALA A 75 -19.57 -17.15 22.23
C ALA A 75 -19.75 -16.09 21.12
N THR A 76 -19.14 -14.91 21.26
CA THR A 76 -19.16 -13.85 20.23
C THR A 76 -17.97 -13.90 19.28
N LYS A 77 -16.99 -14.79 19.50
CA LYS A 77 -15.83 -14.95 18.63
C LYS A 77 -16.19 -15.53 17.27
N ASP A 78 -17.16 -16.43 17.18
CA ASP A 78 -17.60 -16.98 15.90
C ASP A 78 -18.19 -15.87 15.02
N ASP A 79 -19.13 -15.07 15.55
CA ASP A 79 -19.71 -13.91 14.84
C ASP A 79 -18.63 -12.86 14.46
N ARG A 80 -17.71 -12.54 15.39
CA ARG A 80 -16.64 -11.57 15.13
C ARG A 80 -15.57 -12.08 14.16
N ASN A 81 -15.27 -13.39 14.16
CA ASN A 81 -14.34 -13.96 13.18
C ASN A 81 -14.98 -14.00 11.79
N VAL A 82 -16.26 -14.35 11.68
CA VAL A 82 -17.02 -14.24 10.42
C VAL A 82 -17.02 -12.80 9.90
N ALA A 83 -17.30 -11.80 10.74
CA ALA A 83 -17.24 -10.39 10.33
C ALA A 83 -15.84 -9.94 9.87
N LYS A 84 -14.78 -10.40 10.56
CA LYS A 84 -13.38 -10.10 10.23
C LYS A 84 -12.91 -10.81 8.95
N GLU A 85 -13.43 -11.99 8.68
CA GLU A 85 -13.25 -12.70 7.40
C GLU A 85 -14.05 -12.03 6.26
N GLU A 86 -15.25 -11.50 6.51
CA GLU A 86 -16.02 -10.76 5.49
C GLU A 86 -15.32 -9.45 5.07
N GLU A 87 -14.69 -8.71 5.98
CA GLU A 87 -13.87 -7.54 5.62
C GLU A 87 -12.61 -7.94 4.82
N ASP A 88 -11.86 -8.98 5.23
CA ASP A 88 -10.72 -9.50 4.44
C ASP A 88 -11.17 -10.00 3.05
N ILE A 89 -12.32 -10.66 2.94
CA ILE A 89 -12.90 -11.08 1.66
C ILE A 89 -13.25 -9.87 0.79
N GLY A 90 -13.76 -8.79 1.37
CA GLY A 90 -14.02 -7.52 0.66
C GLY A 90 -12.75 -6.93 0.03
N ASP A 91 -11.70 -6.76 0.83
CA ASP A 91 -10.41 -6.24 0.36
C ASP A 91 -9.73 -7.20 -0.63
N LYS A 92 -9.79 -8.51 -0.40
CA LYS A 92 -9.27 -9.57 -1.28
C LYS A 92 -10.00 -9.62 -2.63
N LEU A 93 -11.32 -9.40 -2.65
CA LEU A 93 -12.10 -9.26 -3.89
C LEU A 93 -11.74 -7.98 -4.65
N SER A 94 -11.56 -6.86 -3.92
CA SER A 94 -11.09 -5.58 -4.47
C SER A 94 -9.69 -5.73 -5.10
N GLU A 95 -8.78 -6.40 -4.40
CA GLU A 95 -7.42 -6.70 -4.88
C GLU A 95 -7.44 -7.65 -6.10
N MET A 96 -8.30 -8.68 -6.10
CA MET A 96 -8.46 -9.59 -7.24
C MET A 96 -9.04 -8.88 -8.48
N LEU A 97 -10.03 -8.02 -8.31
CA LEU A 97 -10.64 -7.25 -9.40
C LEU A 97 -9.63 -6.22 -9.97
N GLY A 98 -8.87 -5.57 -9.10
CA GLY A 98 -7.75 -4.71 -9.49
C GLY A 98 -6.67 -5.45 -10.30
N LYS A 99 -6.34 -6.69 -9.92
CA LYS A 99 -5.43 -7.56 -10.67
C LYS A 99 -5.98 -8.00 -12.03
N GLN A 100 -7.30 -8.18 -12.17
CA GLN A 100 -7.91 -8.65 -13.42
C GLN A 100 -8.05 -7.56 -14.50
N ASN A 101 -8.11 -6.28 -14.12
CA ASN A 101 -8.34 -5.18 -15.07
C ASN A 101 -7.14 -4.83 -15.99
N LEU A 102 -5.96 -5.43 -15.79
CA LEU A 102 -4.75 -5.11 -16.56
C LEU A 102 -4.68 -5.81 -17.94
N ALA A 103 -5.63 -6.70 -18.26
CA ALA A 103 -5.56 -7.62 -19.39
C ALA A 103 -6.28 -7.17 -20.68
N THR A 104 -6.29 -5.86 -21.01
CA THR A 104 -6.97 -5.32 -22.22
C THR A 104 -6.08 -4.60 -23.23
N LEU A 105 -4.75 -4.71 -23.13
CA LEU A 105 -3.86 -4.51 -24.29
C LEU A 105 -3.63 -5.83 -25.02
N THR A 106 -4.58 -6.21 -25.86
CA THR A 106 -4.37 -7.28 -26.85
C THR A 106 -3.35 -6.79 -27.88
N GLU A 107 -2.12 -7.31 -27.83
CA GLU A 107 -1.11 -7.05 -28.85
C GLU A 107 -1.58 -7.57 -30.21
N LYS A 108 -2.16 -6.68 -31.03
CA LYS A 108 -2.36 -6.94 -32.46
C LYS A 108 -0.98 -7.13 -33.07
N LYS A 109 -0.66 -8.36 -33.48
CA LYS A 109 0.54 -8.67 -34.25
C LYS A 109 0.54 -7.83 -35.52
N LEU A 110 1.35 -6.77 -35.52
CA LEU A 110 1.58 -5.90 -36.66
C LEU A 110 2.02 -6.78 -37.84
N THR A 111 1.14 -6.91 -38.83
CA THR A 111 1.47 -7.62 -40.06
C THR A 111 2.52 -6.83 -40.83
N LYS A 112 3.33 -7.52 -41.64
CA LYS A 112 4.39 -6.88 -42.43
C LYS A 112 3.86 -5.69 -43.26
N GLU A 113 2.68 -5.88 -43.84
CA GLU A 113 1.93 -4.86 -44.59
C GLU A 113 1.56 -3.62 -43.76
N GLU A 114 1.16 -3.79 -42.49
CA GLU A 114 0.86 -2.66 -41.60
C GLU A 114 2.14 -1.90 -41.19
N ALA A 115 3.27 -2.59 -41.06
CA ALA A 115 4.57 -1.98 -40.84
C ALA A 115 5.08 -1.22 -42.08
N GLU A 116 4.98 -1.81 -43.27
CA GLU A 116 5.32 -1.17 -44.55
C GLU A 116 4.44 0.05 -44.81
N ARG A 117 3.13 -0.02 -44.53
CA ARG A 117 2.22 1.13 -44.63
C ARG A 117 2.57 2.26 -43.65
N LYS A 118 2.99 1.94 -42.42
CA LYS A 118 3.46 2.97 -41.46
C LYS A 118 4.79 3.58 -41.87
N ALA A 119 5.72 2.78 -42.39
CA ALA A 119 7.00 3.26 -42.92
C ALA A 119 6.80 4.19 -44.12
N ALA A 120 5.91 3.85 -45.06
CA ALA A 120 5.58 4.71 -46.20
C ALA A 120 5.02 6.08 -45.78
N ILE A 121 4.14 6.11 -44.76
CA ILE A 121 3.61 7.36 -44.20
C ILE A 121 4.74 8.15 -43.51
N LEU A 122 5.60 7.51 -42.70
CA LEU A 122 6.73 8.21 -42.08
C LEU A 122 7.72 8.77 -43.12
N ALA A 123 8.01 8.03 -44.19
CA ALA A 123 8.87 8.50 -45.28
C ALA A 123 8.26 9.72 -45.98
N GLN A 124 6.95 9.71 -46.24
CA GLN A 124 6.24 10.86 -46.79
C GLN A 124 6.35 12.10 -45.89
N TYR A 125 6.31 11.95 -44.56
CA TYR A 125 6.53 13.07 -43.63
C TYR A 125 8.00 13.48 -43.50
N SER A 126 8.94 12.54 -43.63
CA SER A 126 10.38 12.82 -43.63
C SER A 126 10.76 13.77 -44.77
N GLN A 127 10.20 13.57 -45.97
CA GLN A 127 10.43 14.43 -47.14
C GLN A 127 9.84 15.84 -47.05
N VAL A 128 9.14 16.21 -45.97
CA VAL A 128 8.57 17.55 -45.75
C VAL A 128 9.15 18.27 -44.53
N SER A 129 10.10 17.65 -43.83
CA SER A 129 10.69 18.17 -42.58
C SER A 129 12.22 18.24 -42.61
N ASP A 130 12.85 17.81 -43.70
CA ASP A 130 14.30 17.85 -43.92
C ASP A 130 14.61 18.88 -45.00
N GLY A 131 15.48 19.85 -44.71
CA GLY A 131 15.77 20.97 -45.59
C GLY A 131 17.00 21.75 -45.10
N GLU A 132 17.86 22.12 -46.06
CA GLU A 132 19.26 22.55 -45.86
C GLU A 132 20.17 21.39 -45.37
N GLU A 133 21.40 21.18 -45.88
CA GLU A 133 22.26 21.99 -46.77
C GLU A 133 23.22 21.09 -47.59
N THR A 134 23.29 21.32 -48.92
CA THR A 134 24.28 21.00 -50.01
C THR A 134 25.22 19.76 -49.94
N ASP A 135 26.01 19.31 -50.95
CA ASP A 135 26.39 19.64 -52.36
C ASP A 135 26.67 18.26 -53.07
N GLU A 136 27.01 18.07 -54.37
CA GLU A 136 27.38 18.90 -55.52
C GLU A 136 27.01 18.13 -56.86
N ASP A 137 27.39 18.68 -58.02
CA ASP A 137 27.57 18.07 -59.37
C ASP A 137 26.44 17.46 -60.26
N GLU A 138 26.25 18.16 -61.40
CA GLU A 138 25.87 17.81 -62.80
C GLU A 138 24.49 17.31 -63.32
N GLU A 139 24.19 17.89 -64.51
CA GLU A 139 23.26 17.56 -65.61
C GLU A 139 21.70 17.65 -65.49
N THR A 140 21.20 18.78 -66.04
CA THR A 140 19.99 18.97 -66.88
C THR A 140 18.63 19.33 -66.25
N ALA A 141 18.02 20.35 -66.88
CA ALA A 141 16.70 20.94 -66.63
C ALA A 141 15.72 20.52 -67.78
N PRO A 142 14.41 20.89 -67.85
CA PRO A 142 13.78 22.04 -67.17
C PRO A 142 12.30 21.95 -66.67
N VAL A 143 12.04 22.72 -65.60
CA VAL A 143 10.89 23.65 -65.40
C VAL A 143 9.45 23.20 -65.74
N THR A 144 8.61 23.11 -64.69
CA THR A 144 7.32 23.87 -64.61
C THR A 144 6.94 24.18 -63.15
N VAL A 145 6.89 25.48 -62.82
CA VAL A 145 6.12 26.11 -61.72
C VAL A 145 4.82 26.71 -62.31
N PRO A 146 3.77 27.16 -61.56
CA PRO A 146 3.68 27.53 -60.13
C PRO A 146 2.51 26.78 -59.39
N ALA A 147 1.99 27.12 -58.20
CA ALA A 147 1.94 28.41 -57.48
C ALA A 147 1.67 28.30 -55.95
N HIS A 148 1.62 29.48 -55.31
CA HIS A 148 1.16 29.88 -53.95
C HIS A 148 0.15 28.94 -53.24
N ILE A 149 0.03 28.90 -51.90
CA ILE A 149 -0.31 30.03 -51.00
C ILE A 149 0.37 29.93 -49.61
N THR A 150 0.84 31.07 -49.11
CA THR A 150 1.07 31.43 -47.70
C THR A 150 0.31 32.73 -47.39
N PRO A 151 0.17 33.19 -46.12
CA PRO A 151 0.59 32.61 -44.84
C PRO A 151 -0.56 32.46 -43.81
N ALA A 152 -0.27 31.84 -42.66
CA ALA A 152 -1.00 32.07 -41.40
C ALA A 152 -0.07 31.80 -40.19
N GLN A 153 0.39 32.86 -39.52
CA GLN A 153 1.25 32.81 -38.34
C GLN A 153 0.52 33.47 -37.16
N GLU A 154 0.13 32.70 -36.14
CA GLU A 154 -0.09 33.20 -34.76
C GLU A 154 0.17 32.03 -33.78
N HIS A 155 1.28 32.07 -33.04
CA HIS A 155 1.50 32.78 -31.77
C HIS A 155 1.06 32.01 -30.52
N HIS A 156 2.06 31.30 -29.96
CA HIS A 156 2.11 30.77 -28.59
C HIS A 156 1.48 31.73 -27.57
N HIS A 157 0.48 31.28 -26.81
CA HIS A 157 -0.09 32.04 -25.70
C HIS A 157 -0.29 31.16 -24.47
N GLN A 158 0.41 31.53 -23.40
CA GLN A 158 0.34 30.91 -22.07
C GLN A 158 -0.59 31.77 -21.18
N PRO A 159 -1.56 31.19 -20.45
CA PRO A 159 -2.52 31.97 -19.68
C PRO A 159 -1.89 32.64 -18.45
N PRO A 160 -2.09 33.96 -18.23
CA PRO A 160 -1.44 34.72 -17.14
C PRO A 160 -2.20 34.69 -15.81
N ASN A 161 -1.50 35.04 -14.73
CA ASN A 161 -2.00 35.11 -13.35
C ASN A 161 -2.01 36.57 -12.83
N GLN A 162 -3.20 37.13 -12.56
CA GLN A 162 -3.47 38.44 -11.96
C GLN A 162 -4.89 38.39 -11.32
N HIS A 163 -5.30 39.12 -10.28
CA HIS A 163 -4.70 40.04 -9.27
C HIS A 163 -5.80 40.31 -8.18
N PRO A 164 -5.71 41.25 -7.18
CA PRO A 164 -4.70 42.29 -6.92
C PRO A 164 -4.17 42.37 -5.46
N PRO A 165 -3.10 43.16 -5.21
CA PRO A 165 -2.70 43.61 -3.89
C PRO A 165 -3.46 44.87 -3.43
N SER A 166 -3.54 45.12 -2.12
CA SER A 166 -4.02 46.39 -1.55
C SER A 166 -2.97 47.04 -0.64
N ARG A 167 -2.87 48.37 -0.69
CA ARG A 167 -1.85 49.17 0.02
C ARG A 167 -2.47 49.94 1.18
N THR A 168 -1.84 49.87 2.35
CA THR A 168 -1.90 50.93 3.36
C THR A 168 -0.50 51.21 3.88
N ALA A 169 -0.18 52.47 4.14
CA ALA A 169 1.06 52.90 4.78
C ALA A 169 0.74 53.52 6.15
N GLY A 170 1.49 53.16 7.18
CA GLY A 170 1.29 53.63 8.55
C GLY A 170 2.58 53.55 9.35
N THR A 171 2.90 54.61 10.10
CA THR A 171 4.21 54.82 10.73
C THR A 171 4.28 54.36 12.18
N GLY A 172 5.37 53.68 12.54
CA GLY A 172 5.94 53.70 13.89
C GLY A 172 5.32 52.77 14.93
N GLY A 173 6.18 52.13 15.73
CA GLY A 173 5.75 51.32 16.89
C GLY A 173 6.73 50.21 17.25
N VAL A 174 7.75 50.52 18.06
CA VAL A 174 8.65 49.50 18.61
C VAL A 174 7.90 48.65 19.64
N LYS A 175 7.79 47.34 19.38
CA LYS A 175 7.53 46.31 20.40
C LYS A 175 8.32 45.05 20.07
N PRO A 176 9.15 44.51 20.98
CA PRO A 176 9.77 43.20 20.78
C PRO A 176 8.68 42.12 20.88
N LYS A 177 8.40 41.42 19.76
CA LYS A 177 7.61 40.19 19.81
C LYS A 177 8.53 39.10 20.39
N VAL A 178 8.35 38.79 21.66
CA VAL A 178 9.07 37.66 22.28
C VAL A 178 8.61 36.38 21.59
N GLU A 179 9.53 35.68 20.93
CA GLU A 179 9.27 34.35 20.35
C GLU A 179 9.29 33.29 21.47
N VAL A 180 8.27 33.36 22.34
CA VAL A 180 7.84 32.17 23.07
C VAL A 180 7.15 31.27 22.04
N LEU A 181 7.93 30.38 21.43
CA LEU A 181 7.36 29.18 20.82
C LEU A 181 6.72 28.38 21.96
N ASP A 182 5.39 28.42 22.01
CA ASP A 182 4.60 27.83 23.08
C ASP A 182 4.93 26.33 23.19
N PRO A 183 5.44 25.80 24.34
CA PRO A 183 5.87 24.41 24.44
C PRO A 183 4.76 23.37 24.20
N LEU A 184 3.50 23.83 24.10
CA LEU A 184 2.31 23.04 23.82
C LEU A 184 1.90 23.06 22.33
N LEU A 185 2.52 23.89 21.49
CA LEU A 185 2.32 23.85 20.03
C LEU A 185 3.14 22.70 19.41
N VAL A 186 2.58 21.48 19.48
CA VAL A 186 3.14 20.31 18.81
C VAL A 186 3.29 20.59 17.31
N ARG A 187 4.50 20.35 16.77
CA ARG A 187 4.82 20.51 15.34
C ARG A 187 3.82 19.72 14.49
N ASN A 188 3.28 20.33 13.43
CA ASN A 188 2.38 19.63 12.51
C ASN A 188 3.13 18.50 11.77
N VAL A 189 2.96 17.28 12.25
CA VAL A 189 3.64 16.08 11.73
C VAL A 189 3.01 15.54 10.45
N ASN A 190 1.78 15.93 10.09
CA ASN A 190 1.01 15.38 8.98
C ASN A 190 1.81 15.36 7.66
N LYS A 191 2.60 16.40 7.37
CA LYS A 191 3.45 16.47 6.17
C LYS A 191 4.65 15.52 6.22
N GLU A 192 5.25 15.36 7.39
CA GLU A 192 6.41 14.47 7.61
C GLU A 192 5.97 13.01 7.62
N GLU A 193 4.79 12.73 8.16
CA GLU A 193 4.14 11.43 8.20
C GLU A 193 3.72 10.91 6.82
N VAL A 194 3.09 11.75 5.98
CA VAL A 194 2.77 11.38 4.59
C VAL A 194 4.03 11.01 3.80
N HIS A 195 5.10 11.78 3.95
CA HIS A 195 6.38 11.50 3.28
C HIS A 195 7.11 10.28 3.87
N ARG A 196 6.95 10.00 5.18
CA ARG A 196 7.42 8.76 5.82
C ARG A 196 6.69 7.55 5.23
N ALA A 197 5.36 7.58 5.19
CA ALA A 197 4.52 6.51 4.65
C ALA A 197 4.76 6.26 3.14
N GLU A 198 5.02 7.31 2.35
CA GLU A 198 5.41 7.15 0.93
C GLU A 198 6.77 6.45 0.79
N ARG A 199 7.77 6.82 1.61
CA ARG A 199 9.08 6.18 1.63
C ARG A 199 8.98 4.71 2.05
N GLU A 200 8.27 4.41 3.14
CA GLU A 200 8.06 3.06 3.66
C GLU A 200 7.36 2.16 2.62
N LYS A 201 6.31 2.66 1.95
CA LYS A 201 5.67 1.94 0.83
C LYS A 201 6.64 1.66 -0.31
N ARG A 202 7.49 2.63 -0.67
CA ARG A 202 8.49 2.47 -1.75
C ARG A 202 9.64 1.53 -1.38
N GLU A 203 9.98 1.43 -0.09
CA GLU A 203 11.03 0.54 0.40
C GLU A 203 10.51 -0.89 0.56
N LYS A 204 9.32 -1.09 1.15
CA LYS A 204 8.62 -2.39 1.20
C LYS A 204 8.42 -2.99 -0.20
N ALA A 205 7.99 -2.18 -1.18
CA ALA A 205 7.82 -2.64 -2.57
C ALA A 205 9.13 -3.09 -3.26
N LYS A 206 10.30 -2.59 -2.83
CA LYS A 206 11.60 -3.14 -3.27
C LYS A 206 11.90 -4.44 -2.56
N GLU A 207 11.76 -4.44 -1.23
CA GLU A 207 12.10 -5.57 -0.37
C GLU A 207 11.30 -6.83 -0.74
N ASP A 208 9.99 -6.69 -0.99
CA ASP A 208 9.13 -7.79 -1.44
C ASP A 208 9.52 -8.31 -2.83
N GLY A 209 10.00 -7.42 -3.72
CA GLY A 209 10.57 -7.78 -5.02
C GLY A 209 11.88 -8.55 -4.91
N GLU A 210 12.76 -8.17 -3.98
CA GLU A 210 14.02 -8.85 -3.70
C GLU A 210 13.80 -10.19 -3.00
N LYS A 211 12.94 -10.26 -1.98
CA LYS A 211 12.49 -11.50 -1.32
C LYS A 211 11.92 -12.51 -2.32
N LYS A 212 11.07 -12.07 -3.26
CA LYS A 212 10.54 -12.92 -4.33
C LYS A 212 11.66 -13.46 -5.23
N LYS A 213 12.55 -12.59 -5.68
CA LYS A 213 13.70 -12.94 -6.54
C LYS A 213 14.69 -13.90 -5.84
N GLU A 214 14.86 -13.77 -4.53
CA GLU A 214 15.66 -14.70 -3.73
C GLU A 214 14.95 -16.05 -3.54
N LYS A 215 13.64 -16.06 -3.23
CA LYS A 215 12.85 -17.29 -3.13
C LYS A 215 12.89 -18.11 -4.42
N ASP A 216 12.68 -17.47 -5.57
CA ASP A 216 12.76 -18.10 -6.90
C ASP A 216 14.17 -18.64 -7.21
N ARG A 217 15.22 -17.97 -6.71
CA ARG A 217 16.62 -18.41 -6.82
C ARG A 217 16.90 -19.63 -5.94
N LEU A 218 16.42 -19.62 -4.69
CA LEU A 218 16.61 -20.69 -3.71
C LEU A 218 15.89 -21.97 -4.13
N ASP A 219 14.63 -21.91 -4.57
CA ASP A 219 13.90 -23.09 -5.05
C ASP A 219 14.59 -23.72 -6.27
N ARG A 220 15.01 -22.88 -7.23
CA ARG A 220 15.77 -23.35 -8.41
C ARG A 220 17.13 -23.97 -8.04
N GLN A 221 17.74 -23.56 -6.93
CA GLN A 221 18.96 -24.18 -6.40
C GLN A 221 18.67 -25.50 -5.68
N ALA A 222 17.64 -25.54 -4.83
CA ALA A 222 17.19 -26.75 -4.13
C ALA A 222 16.75 -27.84 -5.12
N GLN A 223 16.02 -27.49 -6.18
CA GLN A 223 15.62 -28.42 -7.24
C GLN A 223 16.84 -29.05 -7.94
N LYS A 224 17.88 -28.24 -8.25
CA LYS A 224 19.15 -28.73 -8.82
C LYS A 224 19.90 -29.65 -7.86
N GLN A 225 20.02 -29.27 -6.58
CA GLN A 225 20.66 -30.10 -5.55
C GLN A 225 19.93 -31.44 -5.40
N LYS A 226 18.60 -31.44 -5.32
CA LYS A 226 17.76 -32.65 -5.22
C LYS A 226 17.88 -33.58 -6.44
N GLN A 227 18.10 -33.03 -7.64
CA GLN A 227 18.42 -33.83 -8.83
C GLN A 227 19.84 -34.43 -8.78
N GLN A 228 20.84 -33.64 -8.34
CA GLN A 228 22.22 -34.11 -8.24
C GLN A 228 22.37 -35.19 -7.15
N GLU A 229 21.76 -34.97 -5.99
CA GLU A 229 21.78 -35.94 -4.89
C GLU A 229 21.15 -37.27 -5.30
N ARG A 230 20.01 -37.26 -6.00
CA ARG A 230 19.40 -38.48 -6.55
C ARG A 230 20.35 -39.24 -7.47
N LYS A 231 21.03 -38.55 -8.40
CA LYS A 231 22.03 -39.16 -9.31
C LYS A 231 23.21 -39.76 -8.53
N ASP A 232 23.67 -39.10 -7.48
CA ASP A 232 24.84 -39.56 -6.72
C ASP A 232 24.48 -40.64 -5.67
N GLN A 233 23.26 -40.64 -5.13
CA GLN A 233 22.70 -41.77 -4.39
C GLN A 233 22.55 -43.01 -5.31
N GLU A 234 22.07 -42.83 -6.54
CA GLU A 234 21.92 -43.91 -7.52
C GLU A 234 23.27 -44.52 -7.91
N LYS A 235 24.28 -43.71 -8.24
CA LYS A 235 25.67 -44.18 -8.47
C LYS A 235 26.24 -44.92 -7.26
N LYS A 236 26.02 -44.43 -6.04
CA LYS A 236 26.44 -45.11 -4.80
C LYS A 236 25.73 -46.45 -4.62
N ARG A 237 24.49 -46.59 -5.09
CA ARG A 237 23.71 -47.84 -5.04
C ARG A 237 24.20 -48.87 -6.06
N THR A 238 24.50 -48.47 -7.29
CA THR A 238 25.03 -49.37 -8.33
C THR A 238 26.46 -49.83 -8.04
N GLN A 239 27.35 -48.93 -7.63
CA GLN A 239 28.75 -49.26 -7.32
C GLN A 239 28.90 -50.19 -6.10
N LYS A 240 27.97 -50.13 -5.13
CA LYS A 240 27.86 -51.13 -4.05
C LYS A 240 27.31 -52.48 -4.51
N GLY A 241 26.72 -52.58 -5.70
CA GLY A 241 26.23 -53.81 -6.30
C GLY A 241 27.34 -54.62 -6.95
N GLU A 242 28.18 -53.99 -7.77
CA GLU A 242 29.35 -54.63 -8.38
C GLU A 242 30.37 -55.10 -7.33
N LYS A 243 30.68 -54.26 -6.33
CA LYS A 243 31.63 -54.60 -5.25
C LYS A 243 31.11 -55.64 -4.23
N ARG A 244 30.06 -56.39 -4.59
CA ARG A 244 29.46 -57.51 -3.84
C ARG A 244 29.25 -58.76 -4.72
N ARG A 245 29.72 -58.76 -5.96
CA ARG A 245 29.85 -59.92 -6.84
C ARG A 245 31.32 -60.30 -7.00
#